data_AF-A0A3D2VWS1-F1
#
_entry.id   AF-A0A3D2VWS1-F1
#
_cell.length_a   1.000
_cell.length_b   1.000
_cell.length_c   1.000
_cell.angle_alpha   90.00
_cell.angle_beta   90.00
_cell.angle_gamma   90.00
#
_symmetry.space_group_name_H-M   'P 1'
#
loop_
_entity.id
_entity.type
_entity.pdbx_description
1 polymer ?
#
loop_
_entity_poly.entity_id
_entity_poly.type
_entity_poly.pdbx_seq_one_letter_code
_entity_poly.pdbx_strand_id
1 'polypeptide(L)'
;MSRSHQEPSPERPQRRSRGEIDRNFFFGDVLIKTGAACGVALMLVAAYTPFTLMGAIKDGMWDYLGVVGAFGAIGVACYLVGRHLRHEATHWDFD
;
A
#
# COMPACT_ATOMS: atom_id res chain seq x y z
N MET A 1 45.82 36.88 -7.64
CA MET A 1 44.47 36.60 -8.17
C MET A 1 44.03 35.23 -7.66
N SER A 2 43.33 35.17 -6.53
CA SER A 2 42.80 33.92 -5.98
C SER A 2 41.40 33.71 -6.54
N ARG A 3 41.20 32.67 -7.35
CA ARG A 3 39.86 32.27 -7.81
C ARG A 3 39.19 31.56 -6.65
N SER A 4 38.21 32.20 -6.04
CA SER A 4 37.29 31.57 -5.09
C SER A 4 36.61 30.39 -5.79
N HIS A 5 36.89 29.17 -5.32
CA HIS A 5 36.06 28.01 -5.63
C HIS A 5 34.65 28.31 -5.13
N GLN A 6 33.73 28.56 -6.05
CA GLN A 6 32.31 28.67 -5.75
C GLN A 6 31.79 27.23 -5.67
N GLU A 7 31.61 26.72 -4.46
CA GLU A 7 30.93 25.43 -4.26
C GLU A 7 29.51 25.53 -4.82
N PRO A 8 29.03 24.53 -5.58
CA PRO A 8 27.66 24.50 -6.04
C PRO A 8 26.74 24.54 -4.83
N SER A 9 25.81 25.50 -4.78
CA SER A 9 24.76 25.51 -3.76
C SER A 9 24.05 24.16 -3.80
N PRO A 10 23.83 23.50 -2.64
CA PRO A 10 23.04 22.28 -2.62
C PRO A 10 21.68 22.58 -3.25
N GLU A 11 21.27 21.74 -4.20
CA GLU A 11 19.94 21.81 -4.81
C GLU A 11 18.93 21.88 -3.67
N ARG A 12 18.14 22.97 -3.63
CA ARG A 12 17.14 23.11 -2.57
C ARG A 12 16.21 21.92 -2.69
N PRO A 13 15.94 21.18 -1.59
CA PRO A 13 15.06 20.02 -1.63
C PRO A 13 13.78 20.41 -2.33
N GLN A 14 13.44 19.72 -3.41
CA GLN A 14 12.25 20.05 -4.19
C GLN A 14 11.04 19.78 -3.29
N ARG A 15 10.53 20.85 -2.69
CA ARG A 15 9.50 20.74 -1.65
C ARG A 15 8.21 20.33 -2.33
N ARG A 16 7.87 19.05 -2.21
CA ARG A 16 6.60 18.49 -2.71
C ARG A 16 5.45 19.35 -2.20
N SER A 17 4.45 19.58 -3.05
CA SER A 17 3.38 20.54 -2.73
C SER A 17 2.61 20.05 -1.49
N ARG A 18 2.23 20.96 -0.58
CA ARG A 18 1.50 20.58 0.65
C ARG A 18 0.25 19.77 0.37
N GLY A 19 -0.50 20.14 -0.68
CA GLY A 19 -1.72 19.42 -1.06
C GLY A 19 -1.45 17.99 -1.53
N GLU A 20 -0.30 17.73 -2.15
CA GLU A 20 0.10 16.37 -2.53
C GLU A 20 0.48 15.52 -1.32
N ILE A 21 1.18 16.12 -0.34
CA ILE A 21 1.54 15.45 0.92
C ILE A 21 0.27 15.07 1.70
N ASP A 22 -0.66 16.01 1.87
CA ASP A 22 -1.91 15.76 2.61
C ASP A 22 -2.78 14.69 1.92
N ARG A 23 -2.85 14.74 0.58
CA ARG A 23 -3.55 13.72 -0.21
C ARG A 23 -2.91 12.35 -0.01
N ASN A 24 -1.60 12.23 -0.17
CA ASN A 24 -0.91 10.95 -0.06
C ASN A 24 -0.96 10.41 1.37
N PHE A 25 -0.92 11.28 2.38
CA PHE A 25 -1.11 10.89 3.78
C PHE A 25 -2.51 10.33 4.03
N PHE A 26 -3.56 11.04 3.58
CA PHE A 26 -4.94 10.63 3.75
C PHE A 26 -5.27 9.32 3.01
N PHE A 27 -4.99 9.27 1.70
CA PHE A 27 -5.26 8.08 0.91
C PHE A 27 -4.37 6.91 1.32
N GLY A 28 -3.12 7.18 1.70
CA GLY A 28 -2.23 6.17 2.26
C GLY A 28 -2.82 5.50 3.49
N ASP A 29 -3.34 6.29 4.44
CA ASP A 29 -3.98 5.79 5.66
C ASP A 29 -5.27 4.98 5.38
N VAL A 30 -6.13 5.50 4.50
CA VAL A 30 -7.39 4.84 4.11
C VAL A 30 -7.12 3.51 3.41
N LEU A 31 -6.19 3.47 2.46
CA LEU A 31 -5.88 2.27 1.69
C LEU A 31 -5.22 1.19 2.56
N ILE A 32 -4.32 1.56 3.48
CA ILE A 32 -3.76 0.62 4.46
C ILE A 32 -4.85 0.01 5.31
N LYS A 33 -5.72 0.84 5.90
CA LYS A 33 -6.81 0.39 6.78
C LYS A 33 -7.81 -0.49 6.03
N THR A 34 -8.17 -0.11 4.81
CA THR A 34 -9.06 -0.90 3.94
C THR A 34 -8.44 -2.26 3.61
N GLY A 35 -7.18 -2.28 3.19
CA GLY A 35 -6.46 -3.52 2.89
C GLY A 35 -6.34 -4.44 4.11
N ALA A 36 -5.97 -3.88 5.27
CA ALA A 36 -5.89 -4.63 6.53
C ALA A 36 -7.26 -5.19 6.96
N ALA A 37 -8.31 -4.37 6.90
CA ALA A 37 -9.67 -4.80 7.22
C ALA A 37 -10.15 -5.94 6.29
N CYS A 38 -9.86 -5.84 5.00
CA CYS A 38 -10.15 -6.89 4.03
C CYS A 38 -9.41 -8.20 4.40
N GLY A 39 -8.11 -8.13 4.74
CA GLY A 39 -7.35 -9.29 5.19
C GLY A 39 -7.93 -9.95 6.44
N VAL A 40 -8.34 -9.15 7.43
CA VAL A 40 -9.01 -9.66 8.64
C VAL A 40 -10.34 -10.34 8.28
N ALA A 41 -11.16 -9.72 7.43
CA ALA A 41 -12.42 -10.30 6.99
C ALA A 41 -12.21 -11.66 6.29
N LEU A 42 -11.23 -11.77 5.39
CA LEU A 42 -10.90 -13.03 4.72
C LEU A 42 -10.38 -14.09 5.70
N MET A 43 -9.59 -13.71 6.71
CA MET A 43 -9.17 -14.64 7.76
C MET A 43 -10.36 -15.16 8.57
N LEU A 44 -11.31 -14.30 8.92
CA LEU A 44 -12.53 -14.71 9.63
C LEU A 44 -13.39 -15.63 8.77
N VAL A 45 -13.54 -15.34 7.48
CA VAL A 45 -14.21 -16.23 6.53
C VAL A 45 -13.53 -17.59 6.52
N ALA A 46 -12.21 -17.64 6.34
CA ALA A 46 -11.45 -18.89 6.31
C ALA A 46 -11.55 -19.68 7.63
N ALA A 47 -11.65 -19.01 8.79
CA ALA A 47 -11.79 -19.65 10.09
C ALA A 47 -13.21 -20.19 10.34
N TYR A 48 -14.24 -19.57 9.76
CA TYR A 48 -15.63 -19.95 9.94
C TYR A 48 -16.13 -20.96 8.89
N THR A 49 -15.55 -20.97 7.68
CA THR A 49 -15.97 -21.88 6.62
C THR A 49 -15.68 -23.34 6.97
N PRO A 50 -16.67 -24.26 6.85
CA PRO A 50 -16.53 -25.66 7.25
C PRO A 50 -15.81 -26.51 6.20
N PHE A 51 -14.84 -25.95 5.48
CA PHE A 51 -14.03 -26.64 4.49
C PHE A 51 -12.66 -25.95 4.39
N THR A 52 -11.65 -26.71 3.96
CA THR A 52 -10.30 -26.17 3.77
C THR A 52 -10.14 -25.63 2.34
N LEU A 53 -9.13 -24.78 2.14
CA LEU A 53 -8.76 -24.31 0.80
C LEU A 53 -8.51 -25.47 -0.19
N MET A 54 -7.83 -26.53 0.28
CA MET A 54 -7.58 -27.73 -0.52
C MET A 54 -8.87 -28.50 -0.83
N GLY A 55 -9.83 -28.50 0.10
CA GLY A 55 -11.18 -29.03 -0.13
C GLY A 55 -11.89 -28.28 -1.24
N ALA A 56 -11.94 -26.95 -1.15
CA ALA A 56 -12.58 -26.10 -2.15
C ALA A 56 -12.01 -26.30 -3.57
N ILE A 57 -10.70 -26.53 -3.71
CA ILE A 57 -10.06 -26.82 -5.00
C ILE A 57 -10.51 -28.19 -5.54
N LYS A 58 -10.51 -29.23 -4.69
CA LYS A 58 -10.89 -30.59 -5.09
C LYS A 58 -12.37 -30.68 -5.47
N ASP A 59 -13.20 -29.91 -4.78
CA ASP A 59 -14.64 -29.83 -5.02
C ASP A 59 -14.99 -28.90 -6.19
N GLY A 60 -13.99 -28.28 -6.85
CA GLY A 60 -14.18 -27.46 -8.04
C GLY A 60 -14.87 -26.11 -7.77
N MET A 61 -14.78 -25.57 -6.56
CA MET A 61 -15.43 -24.34 -6.13
C MET A 61 -14.74 -23.07 -6.68
N TRP A 62 -14.56 -22.98 -8.00
CA TRP A 62 -13.80 -21.92 -8.65
C TRP A 62 -14.39 -20.53 -8.47
N ASP A 63 -15.71 -20.39 -8.39
CA ASP A 63 -16.35 -19.10 -8.14
C ASP A 63 -16.00 -18.56 -6.75
N TYR A 64 -16.03 -19.42 -5.73
CA TYR A 64 -15.61 -19.07 -4.37
C TYR A 64 -14.13 -18.68 -4.33
N LEU A 65 -13.26 -19.49 -4.94
CA LEU A 65 -11.82 -19.21 -5.01
C LEU A 65 -11.54 -17.92 -5.78
N GLY A 66 -12.28 -17.67 -6.86
CA GLY A 66 -12.20 -16.45 -7.65
C GLY A 66 -12.56 -15.21 -6.83
N VAL A 67 -13.66 -15.25 -6.08
CA VAL A 67 -14.08 -14.14 -5.21
C VAL A 67 -13.07 -13.92 -4.08
N VAL A 68 -12.75 -14.96 -3.30
CA VAL A 68 -11.80 -14.85 -2.17
C VAL A 68 -10.42 -14.40 -2.66
N GLY A 69 -9.95 -14.95 -3.77
CA GLY A 69 -8.68 -14.59 -4.39
C GLY A 69 -8.67 -13.15 -4.89
N ALA A 70 -9.74 -12.70 -5.56
CA ALA A 70 -9.86 -11.32 -6.04
C ALA A 70 -9.87 -10.31 -4.89
N PHE A 71 -10.67 -10.55 -3.84
CA PHE A 71 -10.68 -9.70 -2.66
C PHE A 71 -9.34 -9.71 -1.93
N GLY A 72 -8.67 -10.86 -1.84
CA GLY A 72 -7.33 -10.97 -1.27
C GLY A 72 -6.31 -10.14 -2.05
N ALA A 73 -6.32 -10.26 -3.39
CA ALA A 73 -5.43 -9.50 -4.27
C ALA A 73 -5.68 -7.98 -4.18
N ILE A 74 -6.95 -7.56 -4.21
CA ILE A 74 -7.33 -6.15 -4.07
C ILE A 74 -6.91 -5.61 -2.69
N GLY A 75 -7.17 -6.36 -1.62
CA GLY A 75 -6.79 -5.97 -0.27
C GLY A 75 -5.27 -5.80 -0.11
N VAL A 76 -4.48 -6.73 -0.65
CA VAL A 76 -3.01 -6.63 -0.68
C VAL A 76 -2.56 -5.44 -1.50
N ALA A 77 -3.12 -5.22 -2.69
CA ALA A 77 -2.79 -4.07 -3.53
C ALA A 77 -3.09 -2.74 -2.82
N CYS A 78 -4.26 -2.61 -2.19
CA CYS A 78 -4.61 -1.45 -1.37
C CYS A 78 -3.59 -1.24 -0.23
N TYR A 79 -3.24 -2.28 0.50
CA TYR A 79 -2.28 -2.18 1.60
C TYR A 79 -0.91 -1.71 1.13
N LEU A 80 -0.38 -2.28 0.04
CA LEU A 80 0.93 -1.95 -0.50
C LEU A 80 0.96 -0.55 -1.10
N VAL A 81 -0.05 -0.17 -1.89
CA VAL A 81 -0.16 1.19 -2.46
C VAL A 81 -0.32 2.20 -1.34
N GLY A 82 -1.15 1.92 -0.34
CA GLY A 82 -1.33 2.81 0.80
C GLY A 82 -0.03 3.00 1.59
N ARG A 83 0.72 1.92 1.81
CA ARG A 83 2.06 1.97 2.44
C ARG A 83 3.03 2.83 1.63
N HIS A 84 3.01 2.70 0.32
CA HIS A 84 3.85 3.51 -0.57
C HIS A 84 3.51 5.00 -0.47
N LEU A 85 2.21 5.36 -0.54
CA LEU A 85 1.77 6.76 -0.40
C LEU A 85 2.11 7.35 0.99
N ARG A 86 2.00 6.55 2.06
CA ARG A 86 2.44 6.96 3.41
C ARG A 86 3.94 7.20 3.49
N HIS A 87 4.73 6.36 2.82
CA HIS A 87 6.18 6.54 2.76
C HIS A 87 6.53 7.84 2.04
N GLU A 88 5.93 8.09 0.88
CA GLU A 88 6.09 9.33 0.12
C GLU A 88 5.68 10.59 0.89
N ALA A 89 4.66 10.51 1.75
CA ALA A 89 4.21 11.64 2.55
C ALA A 89 5.12 11.93 3.76
N THR A 90 5.97 10.98 4.17
CA THR A 90 6.78 11.06 5.40
C THR A 90 8.28 11.13 5.16
N HIS A 91 8.78 10.58 4.05
CA HIS A 91 10.17 10.74 3.63
C HIS A 91 10.29 12.03 2.81
N TRP A 92 11.17 12.90 3.29
CA TRP A 92 11.67 14.01 2.51
C TRP A 92 12.81 13.47 1.64
N ASP A 93 12.76 13.72 0.34
CA ASP A 93 13.87 13.44 -0.56
C ASP A 93 15.05 14.35 -0.15
N PHE A 94 15.90 13.83 0.72
CA PHE A 94 17.23 14.36 1.01
C PHE A 94 18.20 13.40 0.33
N ASP A 95 18.53 13.67 -0.95
CA ASP A 95 19.75 13.13 -1.54
C ASP A 95 20.99 13.73 -0.85
#